data_AF-A0A5P2BHX1-F1
#
_entry.id   AF-A0A5P2BHX1-F1
#
_cell.length_a   1.000
_cell.length_b   1.000
_cell.length_c   1.000
_cell.angle_alpha   90.00
_cell.angle_beta   90.00
_cell.angle_gamma   90.00
#
_symmetry.space_group_name_H-M   'P 1'
#
loop_
_entity.id
_entity.type
_entity.pdbx_description
1 polymer ?
#
loop_
_entity_poly.entity_id
_entity_poly.type
_entity_poly.pdbx_seq_one_letter_code
_entity_poly.pdbx_strand_id
1 'polypeptide(L)'
;MGQELVTALAECAGPAAAEALAVLVTSPETEEVHVSATEALAARHSPDSVTPLASVLTSARTTRTFRRHGIALGGLAALDTDEADAHVLTYCRTKGLATEEARAAVRTIADRRSARSA
;
A
#
# COMPACT_ATOMS: atom_id res chain seq x y z
N MET A 1 -0.73 -14.65 -17.73
CA MET A 1 0.59 -14.01 -17.64
C MET A 1 0.70 -12.99 -16.50
N GLY A 2 0.00 -11.86 -16.51
CA GLY A 2 0.14 -10.84 -15.44
C GLY A 2 -0.09 -11.38 -14.03
N GLN A 3 -1.14 -12.19 -13.82
CA GLN A 3 -1.43 -12.82 -12.53
C GLN A 3 -0.36 -13.82 -12.08
N GLU A 4 0.10 -14.69 -12.99
CA GLU A 4 1.14 -15.68 -12.68
C GLU A 4 2.45 -14.99 -12.27
N LEU A 5 2.77 -13.85 -12.90
CA LEU A 5 3.92 -13.05 -12.55
C LEU A 5 3.77 -12.42 -11.15
N VAL A 6 2.59 -11.91 -10.80
CA VAL A 6 2.33 -11.41 -9.44
C VAL A 6 2.55 -12.51 -8.40
N THR A 7 2.01 -13.71 -8.62
CA THR A 7 2.19 -14.85 -7.72
C THR A 7 3.66 -15.20 -7.55
N ALA A 8 4.40 -15.34 -8.65
CA ALA A 8 5.83 -15.67 -8.61
C ALA A 8 6.65 -14.60 -7.87
N LEU A 9 6.35 -13.32 -8.07
CA LEU A 9 7.03 -12.21 -7.38
C LEU A 9 6.64 -12.13 -5.89
N ALA A 10 5.41 -12.47 -5.53
CA ALA A 10 4.96 -12.48 -4.14
C ALA A 10 5.72 -13.52 -3.29
N GLU A 11 6.10 -14.65 -3.88
CA GLU A 11 6.89 -15.70 -3.24
C GLU A 11 8.38 -15.33 -3.10
N CYS A 12 8.85 -14.33 -3.87
CA CYS A 12 10.24 -13.91 -3.85
C CYS A 12 10.51 -12.88 -2.74
N ALA A 13 11.54 -13.11 -1.91
CA ALA A 13 11.98 -12.14 -0.91
C ALA A 13 12.83 -11.01 -1.52
N GLY A 14 12.93 -9.89 -0.79
CA GLY A 14 13.86 -8.80 -1.08
C GLY A 14 13.30 -7.65 -1.94
N PRO A 15 14.14 -6.62 -2.17
CA PRO A 15 13.73 -5.36 -2.76
C PRO A 15 13.41 -5.47 -4.24
N ALA A 16 14.15 -6.28 -5.00
CA ALA A 16 13.92 -6.44 -6.45
C ALA A 16 12.51 -6.98 -6.77
N ALA A 17 11.99 -7.88 -5.95
CA ALA A 17 10.63 -8.39 -6.10
C ALA A 17 9.57 -7.31 -5.77
N ALA A 18 9.82 -6.48 -4.76
CA ALA A 18 8.95 -5.36 -4.43
C ALA A 18 8.94 -4.31 -5.56
N GLU A 19 10.10 -3.99 -6.13
CA GLU A 19 10.21 -3.09 -7.29
C GLU A 19 9.44 -3.63 -8.50
N ALA A 20 9.58 -4.93 -8.81
CA ALA A 20 8.85 -5.55 -9.91
C ALA A 20 7.32 -5.52 -9.70
N LEU A 21 6.85 -5.78 -8.47
CA LEU A 21 5.44 -5.62 -8.13
C LEU A 21 4.97 -4.15 -8.28
N ALA A 22 5.81 -3.18 -7.91
CA ALA A 22 5.50 -1.75 -8.07
C ALA A 22 5.33 -1.35 -9.54
N VAL A 23 6.14 -1.93 -10.43
CA VAL A 23 5.98 -1.75 -11.88
C VAL A 23 4.63 -2.29 -12.34
N LEU A 24 4.23 -3.48 -11.87
CA LEU A 24 2.93 -4.08 -12.24
C LEU A 24 1.74 -3.23 -11.80
N VAL A 25 1.78 -2.63 -10.61
CA VAL A 25 0.74 -1.73 -10.10
C VAL A 25 0.42 -0.55 -11.05
N THR A 26 1.41 -0.09 -11.81
CA THR A 26 1.30 1.09 -12.71
C THR A 26 1.35 0.75 -14.20
N SER A 27 1.46 -0.54 -14.52
CA SER A 27 1.55 -1.10 -15.86
C SER A 27 0.21 -1.03 -16.64
N PRO A 28 0.19 -1.27 -17.96
CA PRO A 28 -1.04 -1.39 -18.73
C PRO A 28 -1.83 -2.70 -18.50
N GLU A 29 -1.48 -3.50 -17.49
CA GLU A 29 -2.22 -4.71 -17.11
C GLU A 29 -3.64 -4.42 -16.60
N THR A 30 -4.41 -5.48 -16.35
CA THR A 30 -5.78 -5.37 -15.86
C THR A 30 -5.84 -4.84 -14.43
N GLU A 31 -6.99 -4.26 -14.05
CA GLU A 31 -7.22 -3.82 -12.67
C GLU A 31 -7.06 -4.98 -11.66
N GLU A 32 -7.40 -6.21 -12.06
CA GLU A 32 -7.21 -7.40 -11.23
C GLU A 32 -5.71 -7.62 -10.92
N VAL A 33 -4.84 -7.51 -11.93
CA VAL A 33 -3.38 -7.62 -11.74
C VAL A 33 -2.87 -6.48 -10.86
N HIS A 34 -3.39 -5.26 -11.01
CA HIS A 34 -2.98 -4.14 -10.16
C HIS A 34 -3.40 -4.34 -8.70
N VAL A 35 -4.61 -4.85 -8.47
CA VAL A 35 -5.10 -5.18 -7.12
C VAL A 35 -4.22 -6.26 -6.51
N SER A 36 -4.01 -7.38 -7.21
CA SER A 36 -3.18 -8.48 -6.72
C SER A 36 -1.74 -8.04 -6.45
N ALA A 37 -1.15 -7.19 -7.30
CA ALA A 37 0.19 -6.65 -7.07
C ALA A 37 0.25 -5.73 -5.85
N THR A 38 -0.80 -4.94 -5.60
CA THR A 38 -0.90 -4.06 -4.42
C THR A 38 -1.08 -4.89 -3.14
N GLU A 39 -1.90 -5.94 -3.18
CA GLU A 39 -2.08 -6.90 -2.08
C GLU A 39 -0.76 -7.61 -1.76
N ALA A 40 -0.05 -8.08 -2.79
CA ALA A 40 1.26 -8.70 -2.63
C ALA A 40 2.25 -7.75 -1.96
N LEU A 41 2.32 -6.47 -2.37
CA LEU A 41 3.17 -5.47 -1.71
C LEU A 41 2.79 -5.25 -0.24
N ALA A 42 1.49 -5.14 0.06
CA ALA A 42 1.02 -4.94 1.43
C ALA A 42 1.34 -6.15 2.35
N ALA A 43 1.19 -7.37 1.82
CA ALA A 43 1.42 -8.61 2.56
C ALA A 43 2.90 -8.88 2.88
N ARG A 44 3.84 -8.19 2.23
CA ARG A 44 5.29 -8.38 2.47
C ARG A 44 5.72 -7.87 3.83
N HIS A 45 5.01 -6.90 4.41
CA HIS A 45 5.39 -6.22 5.65
C HIS A 45 6.88 -5.78 5.68
N SER A 46 7.43 -5.39 4.53
CA SER A 46 8.82 -4.94 4.38
C SER A 46 8.91 -3.43 4.19
N PRO A 47 9.92 -2.74 4.78
CA PRO A 47 10.23 -1.34 4.47
C PRO A 47 10.38 -1.06 2.98
N ASP A 48 10.85 -2.04 2.19
CA ASP A 48 10.97 -1.92 0.73
C ASP A 48 9.62 -1.67 0.03
N SER A 49 8.50 -1.94 0.71
CA SER A 49 7.14 -1.76 0.18
C SER A 49 6.58 -0.36 0.45
N VAL A 50 7.23 0.47 1.27
CA VAL A 50 6.74 1.82 1.63
C VAL A 50 6.58 2.69 0.39
N THR A 51 7.66 2.88 -0.38
CA THR A 51 7.65 3.71 -1.59
C THR A 51 6.67 3.17 -2.64
N PRO A 52 6.66 1.87 -2.98
CA PRO A 52 5.66 1.28 -3.87
C PRO A 52 4.21 1.54 -3.44
N LEU A 53 3.86 1.28 -2.17
CA LEU A 53 2.50 1.47 -1.67
C LEU A 53 2.10 2.96 -1.64
N ALA A 54 3.02 3.85 -1.29
CA ALA A 54 2.78 5.29 -1.33
C ALA A 54 2.51 5.80 -2.76
N SER A 55 3.16 5.21 -3.77
CA SER A 55 2.92 5.55 -5.18
C SER A 55 1.47 5.21 -5.63
N VAL A 56 0.86 4.16 -5.07
CA VAL A 56 -0.54 3.78 -5.35
C VAL A 56 -1.48 4.92 -4.96
N LEU A 57 -1.22 5.58 -3.83
CA LEU A 57 -2.02 6.67 -3.27
C LEU A 57 -1.94 7.98 -4.06
N THR A 58 -0.83 8.19 -4.77
CA THR A 58 -0.56 9.43 -5.53
C THR A 58 -0.77 9.26 -7.04
N SER A 59 -0.84 8.03 -7.53
CA SER A 59 -1.00 7.74 -8.95
C SER A 59 -2.31 8.28 -9.52
N ALA A 60 -2.22 9.09 -10.58
CA ALA A 60 -3.40 9.58 -11.30
C ALA A 60 -4.22 8.44 -11.93
N ARG A 61 -3.61 7.28 -12.21
CA ARG A 61 -4.29 6.10 -12.77
C ARG A 61 -5.20 5.38 -11.77
N THR A 62 -5.01 5.61 -10.47
CA THR A 62 -5.80 4.97 -9.40
C THR A 62 -7.00 5.81 -8.97
N THR A 63 -7.23 6.97 -9.59
CA THR A 63 -8.33 7.91 -9.25
C THR A 63 -9.74 7.33 -9.35
N ARG A 64 -9.93 6.17 -9.99
CA ARG A 64 -11.23 5.46 -10.04
C ARG A 64 -11.34 4.25 -9.13
N THR A 65 -10.26 3.74 -8.53
CA THR A 65 -10.31 2.50 -7.75
C THR A 65 -9.87 2.67 -6.31
N PHE A 66 -10.86 3.07 -5.48
CA PHE A 66 -10.78 3.14 -4.02
C PHE A 66 -10.27 1.86 -3.36
N ARG A 67 -10.50 0.69 -4.00
CA ARG A 67 -10.04 -0.61 -3.49
C ARG A 67 -8.53 -0.65 -3.31
N ARG A 68 -7.76 -0.19 -4.30
CA ARG A 68 -6.28 -0.19 -4.24
C ARG A 68 -5.76 0.80 -3.20
N HIS A 69 -6.39 1.96 -3.07
CA HIS A 69 -6.06 2.91 -2.00
C HIS A 69 -6.30 2.30 -0.62
N GLY A 70 -7.42 1.60 -0.42
CA GLY A 70 -7.70 0.90 0.82
C GLY A 70 -6.62 -0.12 1.20
N ILE A 71 -6.22 -0.97 0.24
CA ILE A 71 -5.15 -1.96 0.43
C ILE A 71 -3.83 -1.26 0.75
N ALA A 72 -3.46 -0.22 0.02
CA ALA A 72 -2.22 0.51 0.25
C ALA A 72 -2.19 1.22 1.61
N LEU A 73 -3.31 1.82 2.03
CA LEU A 73 -3.45 2.44 3.36
C LEU A 73 -3.29 1.41 4.47
N GLY A 74 -3.93 0.25 4.35
CA GLY A 74 -3.81 -0.84 5.31
C GLY A 74 -2.38 -1.38 5.38
N GLY A 75 -1.76 -1.63 4.22
CA GLY A 75 -0.37 -2.08 4.13
C GLY A 75 0.61 -1.11 4.78
N LEU A 76 0.53 0.19 4.44
CA LEU A 76 1.38 1.22 5.04
C LEU A 76 1.19 1.34 6.56
N ALA A 77 -0.05 1.34 7.04
CA ALA A 77 -0.32 1.42 8.48
C ALA A 77 0.24 0.21 9.26
N ALA A 78 0.34 -0.95 8.61
CA ALA A 78 0.87 -2.18 9.20
C ALA A 78 2.42 -2.26 9.21
N LEU A 79 3.12 -1.39 8.49
CA LEU A 79 4.59 -1.42 8.41
C LEU A 79 5.29 -0.86 9.65
N ASP A 80 4.58 -0.16 10.53
CA ASP A 80 5.13 0.46 11.74
C ASP A 80 6.43 1.25 11.50
N THR A 81 6.42 2.11 10.48
CA THR A 81 7.52 3.05 10.23
C THR A 81 6.99 4.48 10.20
N ASP A 82 7.81 5.43 10.64
CA ASP A 82 7.45 6.85 10.60
C ASP A 82 7.22 7.34 9.16
N GLU A 83 7.96 6.79 8.20
CA GLU A 83 7.78 7.09 6.77
C GLU A 83 6.41 6.63 6.26
N ALA A 84 6.02 5.38 6.55
CA ALA A 84 4.71 4.86 6.15
C ALA A 84 3.56 5.64 6.81
N ASP A 85 3.71 6.00 8.09
CA ASP A 85 2.76 6.84 8.80
C ASP A 85 2.60 8.21 8.14
N ALA A 86 3.71 8.83 7.73
CA ALA A 86 3.70 10.12 7.08
C ALA A 86 2.91 10.08 5.77
N HIS A 87 3.02 9.00 4.98
CA HIS A 87 2.25 8.80 3.76
C HIS A 87 0.75 8.65 4.03
N VAL A 88 0.36 7.80 4.99
CA VAL A 88 -1.05 7.62 5.38
C VAL A 88 -1.67 8.94 5.85
N LEU A 89 -0.98 9.65 6.74
CA LEU A 89 -1.47 10.92 7.30
C LEU A 89 -1.56 12.01 6.22
N THR A 90 -0.61 12.04 5.28
CA THR A 90 -0.65 12.99 4.15
C THR A 90 -1.81 12.70 3.20
N TYR A 91 -2.07 11.42 2.90
CA TYR A 91 -3.24 11.02 2.12
C TYR A 91 -4.54 11.44 2.82
N CYS A 92 -4.68 11.13 4.10
CA CYS A 92 -5.88 11.49 4.87
C CYS A 92 -6.09 13.00 4.99
N ARG A 93 -5.00 13.79 5.08
CA ARG A 93 -5.08 15.26 5.06
C ARG A 93 -5.54 15.81 3.70
N THR A 94 -5.12 15.19 2.60
CA THR A 94 -5.39 15.69 1.24
C THR A 94 -6.73 15.20 0.67
N LYS A 95 -7.13 13.97 1.01
CA LYS A 95 -8.38 13.35 0.52
C LYS A 95 -9.49 13.29 1.57
N GLY A 96 -9.17 13.62 2.82
CA GLY A 96 -10.08 13.47 3.95
C GLY A 96 -10.16 12.02 4.44
N LEU A 97 -11.05 11.80 5.41
CA LEU A 97 -11.35 10.49 6.02
C LEU A 97 -12.67 9.92 5.47
N ALA A 98 -12.88 10.04 4.17
CA ALA A 98 -14.14 9.67 3.53
C ALA A 98 -14.38 8.15 3.51
N THR A 99 -13.31 7.35 3.45
CA THR A 99 -13.39 5.89 3.39
C THR A 99 -13.10 5.24 4.74
N GLU A 100 -13.63 4.04 4.96
CA GLU A 100 -13.41 3.30 6.21
C GLU A 100 -11.95 2.85 6.33
N GLU A 101 -11.30 2.52 5.21
CA GLU A 101 -9.90 2.10 5.18
C GLU A 101 -8.97 3.24 5.61
N ALA A 102 -9.26 4.48 5.23
CA ALA A 102 -8.50 5.65 5.69
C ALA A 102 -8.64 5.86 7.20
N ARG A 103 -9.86 5.70 7.73
CA ARG A 103 -10.11 5.82 9.18
C ARG A 103 -9.44 4.70 9.96
N ALA A 104 -9.55 3.46 9.46
CA ALA A 104 -8.92 2.28 10.06
C ALA A 104 -7.40 2.45 10.10
N ALA A 105 -6.77 2.87 8.99
CA ALA A 105 -5.34 3.12 8.92
C ALA A 105 -4.87 4.17 9.94
N VAL A 106 -5.59 5.30 10.05
CA VAL A 106 -5.27 6.34 11.06
C VAL A 106 -5.45 5.81 12.49
N ARG A 107 -6.49 5.02 12.74
CA ARG A 107 -6.73 4.40 14.06
C ARG A 107 -5.57 3.47 14.43
N THR A 108 -5.16 2.58 13.53
CA THR A 108 -4.00 1.70 13.74
C THR A 108 -2.74 2.48 14.09
N ILE A 109 -2.48 3.59 13.41
CA ILE A 109 -1.34 4.47 13.72
C ILE A 109 -1.47 5.09 15.11
N ALA A 110 -2.66 5.60 15.46
CA ALA A 110 -2.92 6.26 16.74
C ALA A 110 -2.78 5.28 17.92
N ASP A 111 -3.37 4.09 17.82
CA ASP A 111 -3.34 3.06 18.86
C ASP A 111 -1.89 2.65 19.16
N ARG A 112 -1.12 2.40 18.09
CA ARG A 112 0.28 2.04 18.19
C ARG A 112 1.14 3.13 18.82
N ARG A 113 0.95 4.40 18.43
CA ARG A 113 1.70 5.52 19.02
C ARG A 113 1.38 5.70 20.50
N SER A 114 0.10 5.53 20.86
CA SER A 114 -0.35 5.59 22.25
C SER A 114 0.29 4.50 23.11
N ALA A 115 0.39 3.27 22.57
CA ALA A 115 1.06 2.15 23.24
C ALA A 115 2.57 2.35 23.45
N ARG A 116 3.25 3.12 22.58
CA ARG A 116 4.68 3.47 22.76
C ARG A 116 4.95 4.57 23.78
N SER A 117 3.94 5.40 24.06
CA SER A 117 4.04 6.52 24.99
C SER A 117 3.59 6.19 26.43
N ALA A 118 3.02 5.00 26.63
CA ALA A 118 2.54 4.48 27.92
C ALA A 118 3.64 3.67 28.63
#